data_AF-A0A418T1H8-F1
#
_entry.id   AF-A0A418T1H8-F1
#
_cell.length_a   1.000
_cell.length_b   1.000
_cell.length_c   1.000
_cell.angle_alpha   90.00
_cell.angle_beta   90.00
_cell.angle_gamma   90.00
#
_symmetry.space_group_name_H-M   'P 1'
#
loop_
_entity.id
_entity.type
_entity.pdbx_description
1 polymer ?
#
loop_
_entity_poly.entity_id
_entity_poly.type
_entity_poly.pdbx_seq_one_letter_code
_entity_poly.pdbx_strand_id
1 'polypeptide(L)'
;MTELLQIAKSKFKWAIRIAGGTTLKLVMNASPYRLEQGCELGFGPSAYDRMAEVILAFHEQGQDILFSYTNWDSELDPHKAHMIEEAARNFHSDAVSDPELEISQRVKEVLLNHYAPERDPNHNSVLMDQLFAYFREVPYDELNEELLQKIGSAVHSMQTVYTLEDCKEDTQAFVKSRLVDTNTTWLLPYERPGYLKNIMWYRVNTKEEILQSFELNDWWFSCVIVNPHTPVGQYAFFLNYTEEHGEERDGMVLYISTNTPDYFKESIVPRLKIVLGDSLEIVE
;
A
#
# COMPACT_ATOMS: atom_id res chain seq x y z
N MET A 1 31.94 28.41 13.21
CA MET A 1 32.76 27.89 12.09
C MET A 1 32.70 26.36 11.95
N THR A 2 32.04 25.65 12.88
CA THR A 2 31.97 24.19 12.96
C THR A 2 30.72 23.60 12.29
N GLU A 3 29.57 24.28 12.34
CA GLU A 3 28.31 23.82 11.69
C GLU A 3 28.34 23.89 10.17
N LEU A 4 28.89 24.95 9.57
CA LEU A 4 29.02 25.07 8.11
C LEU A 4 29.95 23.99 7.54
N LEU A 5 30.94 23.53 8.31
CA LEU A 5 31.84 22.43 7.93
C LEU A 5 31.16 21.07 8.06
N GLN A 6 30.17 20.94 8.94
CA GLN A 6 29.39 19.72 9.15
C GLN A 6 28.30 19.58 8.08
N ILE A 7 27.63 20.67 7.71
CA ILE A 7 26.69 20.76 6.58
C ILE A 7 27.45 20.55 5.26
N ALA A 8 28.64 21.13 5.11
CA ALA A 8 29.47 20.89 3.93
C ALA A 8 29.89 19.42 3.84
N LYS A 9 30.30 18.77 4.95
CA LYS A 9 30.64 17.34 4.97
C LYS A 9 29.43 16.42 4.71
N SER A 10 28.24 16.76 5.21
CA SER A 10 27.02 15.99 4.95
C SER A 10 26.59 16.11 3.48
N LYS A 11 26.62 17.33 2.91
CA LYS A 11 26.38 17.58 1.49
C LYS A 11 27.44 16.96 0.59
N PHE A 12 28.70 16.92 1.01
CA PHE A 12 29.78 16.26 0.26
C PHE A 12 29.67 14.74 0.29
N LYS A 13 29.26 14.14 1.42
CA LYS A 13 28.91 12.71 1.50
C LYS A 13 27.71 12.37 0.61
N TRP A 14 26.70 13.24 0.56
CA TRP A 14 25.55 13.10 -0.33
C TRP A 14 25.94 13.22 -1.82
N ALA A 15 26.76 14.22 -2.17
CA ALA A 15 27.21 14.42 -3.55
C ALA A 15 28.15 13.29 -4.05
N ILE A 16 28.94 12.68 -3.16
CA ILE A 16 29.74 11.49 -3.50
C ILE A 16 28.84 10.25 -3.69
N ARG A 17 27.69 10.17 -2.99
CA ARG A 17 26.68 9.13 -3.20
C ARG A 17 25.96 9.24 -4.55
N ILE A 18 25.82 10.46 -5.09
CA ILE A 18 25.23 10.71 -6.42
C ILE A 18 26.24 10.45 -7.55
N ALA A 19 27.55 10.48 -7.26
CA ALA A 19 28.62 10.30 -8.25
C ALA A 19 29.08 8.84 -8.44
N GLY A 20 28.67 7.91 -7.57
CA GLY A 20 28.78 6.47 -7.79
C GLY A 20 27.40 5.93 -8.14
N GLY A 21 27.29 5.10 -9.19
CA GLY A 21 26.01 4.65 -9.75
C GLY A 21 24.98 4.23 -8.69
N THR A 22 23.72 4.51 -8.98
CA THR A 22 22.52 4.12 -8.23
C THR A 22 22.53 2.62 -7.92
N THR A 23 23.03 2.26 -6.73
CA THR A 23 23.32 0.87 -6.36
C THR A 23 22.29 0.38 -5.34
N LEU A 24 21.58 -0.70 -5.69
CA LEU A 24 20.76 -1.54 -4.82
C LEU A 24 21.67 -2.34 -3.89
N LYS A 25 21.28 -2.52 -2.64
CA LYS A 25 22.12 -3.20 -1.65
C LYS A 25 21.41 -4.43 -1.09
N LEU A 26 21.97 -5.61 -1.35
CA LEU A 26 21.53 -6.87 -0.75
C LEU A 26 22.31 -7.14 0.54
N VAL A 27 21.67 -6.93 1.67
CA VAL A 27 22.19 -7.19 3.02
C VAL A 27 21.88 -8.63 3.43
N MET A 28 22.92 -9.44 3.50
CA MET A 28 22.85 -10.89 3.77
C MET A 28 23.21 -11.26 5.22
N ASN A 29 23.69 -10.30 6.02
CA ASN A 29 23.95 -10.47 7.47
C ASN A 29 22.76 -10.10 8.37
N ALA A 30 21.59 -9.89 7.78
CA ALA A 30 20.33 -9.65 8.48
C ALA A 30 19.40 -10.87 8.37
N SER A 31 18.48 -10.99 9.33
CA SER A 31 17.36 -11.94 9.26
C SER A 31 16.06 -11.18 9.55
N PRO A 32 15.13 -11.07 8.59
CA PRO A 32 15.23 -11.52 7.19
C PRO A 32 16.34 -10.81 6.38
N TYR A 33 16.72 -11.38 5.23
CA TYR A 33 17.61 -10.70 4.28
C TYR A 33 16.90 -9.47 3.70
N ARG A 34 17.68 -8.47 3.24
CA ARG A 34 17.13 -7.19 2.81
C ARG A 34 17.72 -6.77 1.47
N LEU A 35 16.90 -6.42 0.51
CA LEU A 35 17.32 -5.70 -0.69
C LEU A 35 16.85 -4.24 -0.56
N GLU A 36 17.79 -3.33 -0.35
CA GLU A 36 17.56 -1.92 -0.08
C GLU A 36 17.68 -1.08 -1.36
N GLN A 37 16.76 -0.13 -1.53
CA GLN A 37 16.66 0.77 -2.67
C GLN A 37 16.40 2.19 -2.15
N GLY A 38 17.25 3.15 -2.51
CA GLY A 38 17.02 4.55 -2.11
C GLY A 38 15.67 5.08 -2.62
N CYS A 39 15.05 6.02 -1.91
CA CYS A 39 13.73 6.58 -2.26
C CYS A 39 13.67 7.06 -3.73
N GLU A 40 14.70 7.77 -4.20
CA GLU A 40 14.83 8.23 -5.59
C GLU A 40 14.77 7.12 -6.65
N LEU A 41 14.97 5.86 -6.26
CA LEU A 41 14.94 4.70 -7.13
C LEU A 41 13.70 3.84 -6.92
N GLY A 42 13.05 3.92 -5.76
CA GLY A 42 12.02 3.00 -5.31
C GLY A 42 10.62 3.24 -5.88
N PHE A 43 10.42 4.39 -6.52
CA PHE A 43 9.12 4.82 -7.03
C PHE A 43 9.12 5.01 -8.56
N GLY A 44 8.03 4.57 -9.19
CA GLY A 44 7.75 4.77 -10.61
C GLY A 44 7.90 3.52 -11.49
N PRO A 45 7.43 3.57 -12.75
CA PRO A 45 7.26 2.38 -13.60
C PRO A 45 8.53 1.54 -13.78
N SER A 46 9.70 2.17 -13.91
CA SER A 46 10.97 1.47 -14.10
C SER A 46 11.42 0.68 -12.86
N ALA A 47 11.09 1.17 -11.66
CA ALA A 47 11.33 0.46 -10.42
C ALA A 47 10.45 -0.79 -10.32
N TYR A 48 9.19 -0.66 -10.75
CA TYR A 48 8.21 -1.75 -10.71
C TYR A 48 8.51 -2.84 -11.74
N ASP A 49 8.89 -2.46 -12.96
CA ASP A 49 9.36 -3.42 -13.98
C ASP A 49 10.53 -4.26 -13.48
N ARG A 50 11.51 -3.60 -12.83
CA ARG A 50 12.67 -4.27 -12.25
C ARG A 50 12.28 -5.14 -11.06
N MET A 51 11.36 -4.68 -10.21
CA MET A 51 10.89 -5.45 -9.06
C MET A 51 10.13 -6.71 -9.49
N ALA A 52 9.36 -6.65 -10.59
CA ALA A 52 8.73 -7.83 -11.15
C ALA A 52 9.77 -8.88 -11.60
N GLU A 53 10.88 -8.45 -12.23
CA GLU A 53 11.98 -9.33 -12.59
C GLU A 53 12.72 -9.89 -11.37
N VAL A 54 12.87 -9.09 -10.31
CA VAL A 54 13.41 -9.55 -9.02
C VAL A 54 12.54 -10.66 -8.44
N ILE A 55 11.22 -10.51 -8.38
CA ILE A 55 10.31 -11.56 -7.89
C ILE A 55 10.44 -12.83 -8.74
N LEU A 56 10.46 -12.69 -10.07
CA LEU A 56 10.61 -13.82 -10.99
C LEU A 56 11.96 -14.55 -10.82
N ALA A 57 13.01 -13.90 -10.31
CA ALA A 57 14.28 -14.56 -10.00
C ALA A 57 14.14 -15.61 -8.88
N PHE A 58 13.16 -15.45 -7.97
CA PHE A 58 12.86 -16.41 -6.89
C PHE A 58 12.01 -17.59 -7.37
N HIS A 59 11.36 -17.46 -8.53
CA HIS A 59 10.40 -18.42 -9.04
C HIS A 59 11.09 -19.55 -9.82
N GLU A 60 10.64 -20.78 -9.61
CA GLU A 60 11.02 -21.94 -10.42
C GLU A 60 9.84 -22.50 -11.22
N GLN A 61 10.16 -23.23 -12.29
CA GLN A 61 9.14 -23.89 -13.09
C GLN A 61 8.33 -24.86 -12.23
N GLY A 62 7.01 -24.67 -12.22
CA GLY A 62 6.08 -25.48 -11.44
C GLY A 62 5.81 -24.96 -10.04
N GLN A 63 6.40 -23.84 -9.62
CA GLN A 63 6.00 -23.12 -8.40
C GLN A 63 4.89 -22.10 -8.70
N ASP A 64 4.20 -21.68 -7.66
CA ASP A 64 3.26 -20.58 -7.70
C ASP A 64 3.80 -19.36 -6.95
N ILE A 65 3.61 -18.18 -7.54
CA ILE A 65 3.78 -16.88 -6.93
C ILE A 65 2.40 -16.44 -6.45
N LEU A 66 2.20 -16.35 -5.14
CA LEU A 66 0.92 -15.94 -4.57
C LEU A 66 1.05 -14.56 -3.95
N PHE A 67 0.33 -13.59 -4.48
CA PHE A 67 0.19 -12.26 -3.88
C PHE A 67 -0.91 -12.28 -2.83
N SER A 68 -0.73 -11.47 -1.78
CA SER A 68 -1.76 -11.25 -0.77
C SER A 68 -2.64 -10.07 -1.15
N TYR A 69 -3.95 -10.25 -1.07
CA TYR A 69 -4.92 -9.17 -0.91
C TYR A 69 -5.56 -9.30 0.47
N THR A 70 -5.53 -8.24 1.27
CA THR A 70 -6.00 -8.32 2.66
C THR A 70 -7.39 -7.71 2.80
N ASN A 71 -8.31 -8.48 3.35
CA ASN A 71 -9.60 -7.97 3.78
C ASN A 71 -9.53 -7.59 5.27
N TRP A 72 -9.96 -6.39 5.57
CA TRP A 72 -10.06 -5.81 6.91
C TRP A 72 -11.50 -5.80 7.38
N ASP A 73 -11.70 -5.95 8.69
CA ASP A 73 -12.99 -5.78 9.33
C ASP A 73 -13.14 -4.31 9.76
N SER A 74 -13.95 -3.57 9.01
CA SER A 74 -14.16 -2.15 9.27
C SER A 74 -14.86 -1.86 10.59
N GLU A 75 -15.54 -2.83 11.22
CA GLU A 75 -16.15 -2.63 12.53
C GLU A 75 -15.16 -2.80 13.68
N LEU A 76 -14.01 -3.42 13.42
CA LEU A 76 -12.95 -3.66 14.40
C LEU A 76 -11.75 -2.71 14.25
N ASP A 77 -11.77 -1.83 13.25
CA ASP A 77 -10.68 -0.87 13.01
C ASP A 77 -10.58 0.13 14.17
N PRO A 78 -9.48 0.13 14.94
CA PRO A 78 -9.31 1.00 16.10
C PRO A 78 -9.17 2.48 15.73
N HIS A 79 -8.85 2.79 14.48
CA HIS A 79 -8.64 4.14 13.97
C HIS A 79 -9.84 4.71 13.23
N LYS A 80 -10.88 3.90 12.93
CA LYS A 80 -12.05 4.32 12.14
C LYS A 80 -12.72 5.59 12.66
N ALA A 81 -12.90 5.73 13.98
CA ALA A 81 -13.52 6.93 14.54
C ALA A 81 -12.70 8.20 14.25
N HIS A 82 -11.37 8.11 14.40
CA HIS A 82 -10.47 9.22 14.08
C HIS A 82 -10.45 9.52 12.58
N MET A 83 -10.38 8.50 11.73
CA MET A 83 -10.40 8.67 10.27
C MET A 83 -11.71 9.28 9.78
N ILE A 84 -12.85 8.97 10.42
CA ILE A 84 -14.14 9.61 10.13
C ILE A 84 -14.11 11.11 10.46
N GLU A 85 -13.55 11.49 11.61
CA GLU A 85 -13.39 12.90 11.98
C GLU A 85 -12.49 13.64 10.98
N GLU A 86 -11.34 13.05 10.66
CA GLU A 86 -10.40 13.61 9.67
C GLU A 86 -11.03 13.71 8.29
N ALA A 87 -11.82 12.71 7.85
CA ALA A 87 -12.52 12.75 6.58
C ALA A 87 -13.50 13.94 6.50
N ALA A 88 -14.26 14.21 7.57
CA ALA A 88 -15.13 15.38 7.62
C ALA A 88 -14.34 16.69 7.51
N ARG A 89 -13.22 16.78 8.25
CA ARG A 89 -12.35 17.96 8.28
C ARG A 89 -11.69 18.22 6.93
N ASN A 90 -11.08 17.19 6.35
CA ASN A 90 -10.42 17.25 5.04
C ASN A 90 -11.42 17.57 3.93
N PHE A 91 -12.64 17.02 4.00
CA PHE A 91 -13.68 17.36 3.05
C PHE A 91 -14.11 18.82 3.20
N HIS A 92 -14.34 19.31 4.42
CA HIS A 92 -14.68 20.72 4.67
C HIS A 92 -13.61 21.68 4.15
N SER A 93 -12.33 21.37 4.38
CA SER A 93 -11.19 22.16 3.93
C SER A 93 -10.84 22.01 2.44
N ASP A 94 -11.65 21.28 1.67
CA ASP A 94 -11.44 21.03 0.23
C ASP A 94 -10.13 20.29 -0.09
N ALA A 95 -9.66 19.46 0.84
CA ALA A 95 -8.49 18.60 0.67
C ALA A 95 -8.82 17.22 0.07
N VAL A 96 -10.10 16.93 -0.13
CA VAL A 96 -10.59 15.68 -0.72
C VAL A 96 -10.70 15.82 -2.24
N SER A 97 -10.00 14.95 -2.98
CA SER A 97 -10.14 14.83 -4.43
C SER A 97 -11.48 14.18 -4.78
N ASP A 98 -12.33 14.90 -5.49
CA ASP A 98 -13.67 14.45 -5.90
C ASP A 98 -13.98 14.90 -7.34
N PRO A 99 -13.23 14.43 -8.35
CA PRO A 99 -13.32 14.93 -9.73
C PRO A 99 -14.68 14.67 -10.38
N GLU A 100 -15.35 13.56 -10.02
CA GLU A 100 -16.67 13.18 -10.53
C GLU A 100 -17.82 13.72 -9.67
N LEU A 101 -17.51 14.46 -8.59
CA LEU A 101 -18.46 15.07 -7.66
C LEU A 101 -19.38 14.08 -6.90
N GLU A 102 -19.04 12.80 -6.87
CA GLU A 102 -19.85 11.76 -6.20
C GLU A 102 -19.85 11.95 -4.69
N ILE A 103 -18.70 12.28 -4.09
CA ILE A 103 -18.59 12.53 -2.64
C ILE A 103 -19.36 13.80 -2.29
N SER A 104 -19.20 14.86 -3.10
CA SER A 104 -19.92 16.13 -2.92
C SER A 104 -21.42 15.95 -3.01
N GLN A 105 -21.89 15.17 -3.97
CA GLN A 105 -23.31 14.83 -4.08
C GLN A 105 -23.80 14.07 -2.84
N ARG A 106 -23.02 13.10 -2.36
CA ARG A 106 -23.37 12.36 -1.15
C ARG A 106 -23.44 13.24 0.09
N VAL A 107 -22.50 14.17 0.26
CA VAL A 107 -22.49 15.13 1.38
C VAL A 107 -23.69 16.08 1.30
N LYS A 108 -24.05 16.54 0.10
CA LYS A 108 -25.29 17.32 -0.11
C LYS A 108 -26.54 16.59 0.36
N GLU A 109 -26.64 15.28 0.10
CA GLU A 109 -27.75 14.47 0.58
C GLU A 109 -27.76 14.37 2.11
N VAL A 110 -26.60 14.20 2.74
CA VAL A 110 -26.47 14.19 4.20
C VAL A 110 -26.92 15.53 4.79
N LEU A 111 -26.51 16.65 4.20
CA LEU A 111 -26.92 17.99 4.61
C LEU A 111 -28.44 18.17 4.49
N LEU A 112 -29.04 17.78 3.37
CA LEU A 112 -30.48 17.86 3.18
C LEU A 112 -31.22 17.02 4.23
N ASN A 113 -30.80 15.76 4.43
CA ASN A 113 -31.42 14.86 5.40
C ASN A 113 -31.27 15.36 6.85
N HIS A 114 -30.23 16.14 7.16
CA HIS A 114 -30.04 16.74 8.48
C HIS A 114 -30.96 17.94 8.70
N TYR A 115 -31.02 18.87 7.73
CA TYR A 115 -31.76 20.14 7.89
C TYR A 115 -33.22 20.08 7.45
N ALA A 116 -33.59 19.13 6.59
CA ALA A 116 -34.94 18.95 6.03
C ALA A 116 -35.21 17.47 5.70
N PRO A 117 -35.27 16.57 6.71
CA PRO A 117 -35.39 15.11 6.53
C PRO A 117 -36.62 14.64 5.75
N GLU A 118 -37.67 15.47 5.67
CA GLU A 118 -38.90 15.17 4.93
C GLU A 118 -38.77 15.38 3.41
N ARG A 119 -37.66 15.95 2.94
CA ARG A 119 -37.46 16.30 1.53
C ARG A 119 -36.70 15.23 0.77
N ASP A 120 -37.16 14.94 -0.45
CA ASP A 120 -36.49 14.02 -1.36
C ASP A 120 -35.28 14.69 -2.06
N PRO A 121 -34.06 14.15 -1.92
CA PRO A 121 -32.87 14.68 -2.60
C PRO A 121 -33.03 14.82 -4.11
N ASN A 122 -33.78 13.93 -4.77
CA ASN A 122 -33.96 13.94 -6.23
C ASN A 122 -34.73 15.17 -6.73
N HIS A 123 -35.46 15.84 -5.84
CA HIS A 123 -36.33 16.97 -6.18
C HIS A 123 -35.86 18.30 -5.54
N ASN A 124 -34.73 18.30 -4.81
CA ASN A 124 -34.31 19.43 -3.99
C ASN A 124 -32.85 19.87 -4.25
N SER A 125 -32.36 19.71 -5.48
CA SER A 125 -30.98 20.07 -5.87
C SER A 125 -30.57 21.50 -5.51
N VAL A 126 -31.45 22.49 -5.73
CA VAL A 126 -31.16 23.89 -5.41
C VAL A 126 -30.95 24.10 -3.90
N LEU A 127 -31.78 23.47 -3.06
CA LEU A 127 -31.61 23.56 -1.60
C LEU A 127 -30.34 22.83 -1.16
N MET A 128 -30.05 21.68 -1.74
CA MET A 128 -28.82 20.93 -1.49
C MET A 128 -27.57 21.78 -1.79
N ASP A 129 -27.55 22.50 -2.92
CA ASP A 129 -26.45 23.41 -3.27
C ASP A 129 -26.33 24.58 -2.28
N GLN A 130 -27.46 25.14 -1.83
CA GLN A 130 -27.46 26.21 -0.81
C GLN A 130 -26.92 25.73 0.53
N LEU A 131 -27.35 24.55 1.00
CA LEU A 131 -26.86 23.95 2.23
C LEU A 131 -25.37 23.61 2.14
N PHE A 132 -24.92 23.17 0.97
CA PHE A 132 -23.51 22.87 0.71
C PHE A 132 -22.63 24.11 0.71
N ALA A 133 -23.08 25.20 0.07
CA ALA A 133 -22.38 26.48 0.11
C ALA A 133 -22.28 26.99 1.56
N TYR A 134 -23.38 26.93 2.32
CA TYR A 134 -23.37 27.28 3.74
C TYR A 134 -22.37 26.44 4.54
N PHE A 135 -22.38 25.12 4.36
CA PHE A 135 -21.42 24.21 5.01
C PHE A 135 -19.96 24.60 4.74
N ARG A 136 -19.64 25.07 3.54
CA ARG A 136 -18.28 25.50 3.16
C ARG A 136 -17.89 26.86 3.73
N GLU A 137 -18.85 27.76 3.96
CA GLU A 137 -18.58 29.11 4.48
C GLU A 137 -18.45 29.15 6.01
N VAL A 138 -19.18 28.29 6.72
CA VAL A 138 -19.18 28.25 8.18
C VAL A 138 -17.86 27.67 8.71
N PRO A 139 -17.24 28.28 9.74
CA PRO A 139 -16.06 27.71 10.39
C PRO A 139 -16.33 26.29 10.91
N TYR A 140 -15.37 25.38 10.70
CA TYR A 140 -15.54 23.96 11.03
C TYR A 140 -15.98 23.73 12.49
N ASP A 141 -15.38 24.47 13.43
CA ASP A 141 -15.65 24.33 14.87
C ASP A 141 -17.05 24.86 15.29
N GLU A 142 -17.76 25.55 14.39
CA GLU A 142 -19.13 26.01 14.60
C GLU A 142 -20.18 25.03 14.03
N LEU A 143 -19.75 24.01 13.28
CA LEU A 143 -20.64 23.01 12.72
C LEU A 143 -21.12 22.02 13.78
N ASN A 144 -22.31 21.47 13.57
CA ASN A 144 -22.89 20.49 14.48
C ASN A 144 -22.07 19.17 14.45
N GLU A 145 -21.68 18.68 15.63
CA GLU A 145 -20.85 17.47 15.78
C GLU A 145 -21.51 16.21 15.18
N GLU A 146 -22.82 16.02 15.38
CA GLU A 146 -23.54 14.88 14.81
C GLU A 146 -23.60 14.95 13.27
N LEU A 147 -23.74 16.15 12.71
CA LEU A 147 -23.67 16.37 11.27
C LEU A 147 -22.27 16.06 10.74
N LEU A 148 -21.22 16.55 11.42
CA LEU A 148 -19.83 16.26 11.06
C LEU A 148 -19.56 14.75 11.08
N GLN A 149 -20.06 14.03 12.09
CA GLN A 149 -19.93 12.58 12.15
C GLN A 149 -20.61 11.88 10.97
N LYS A 150 -21.80 12.33 10.55
CA LYS A 150 -22.52 11.77 9.39
C LYS A 150 -21.80 12.06 8.08
N ILE A 151 -21.30 13.28 7.91
CA ILE A 151 -20.52 13.69 6.74
C ILE A 151 -19.23 12.88 6.67
N GLY A 152 -18.46 12.85 7.77
CA GLY A 152 -17.22 12.09 7.86
C GLY A 152 -17.42 10.60 7.57
N SER A 153 -18.49 10.00 8.10
CA SER A 153 -18.82 8.60 7.81
C SER A 153 -19.10 8.38 6.34
N ALA A 154 -19.85 9.27 5.69
CA ALA A 154 -20.15 9.18 4.27
C ALA A 154 -18.89 9.34 3.41
N VAL A 155 -18.08 10.37 3.68
CA VAL A 155 -16.82 10.63 2.97
C VAL A 155 -15.85 9.45 3.13
N HIS A 156 -15.59 9.03 4.37
CA HIS A 156 -14.70 7.92 4.67
C HIS A 156 -15.14 6.62 3.98
N SER A 157 -16.45 6.32 3.95
CA SER A 157 -16.96 5.11 3.28
C SER A 157 -16.77 5.08 1.77
N MET A 158 -16.66 6.25 1.12
CA MET A 158 -16.45 6.36 -0.32
C MET A 158 -14.96 6.40 -0.70
N GLN A 159 -14.09 6.76 0.25
CA GLN A 159 -12.64 6.85 0.02
C GLN A 159 -11.87 5.63 0.49
N THR A 160 -12.42 4.85 1.43
CA THR A 160 -11.68 3.78 2.10
C THR A 160 -12.10 2.42 1.58
N VAL A 161 -11.12 1.62 1.19
CA VAL A 161 -11.29 0.22 0.78
C VAL A 161 -10.91 -0.67 1.96
N TYR A 162 -11.87 -1.42 2.51
CA TYR A 162 -11.59 -2.41 3.57
C TYR A 162 -11.47 -3.81 3.00
N THR A 163 -12.23 -4.10 1.95
CA THR A 163 -12.32 -5.43 1.36
C THR A 163 -12.28 -5.37 -0.15
N LEU A 164 -12.03 -6.52 -0.77
CA LEU A 164 -12.02 -6.67 -2.22
C LEU A 164 -13.34 -6.20 -2.83
N GLU A 165 -14.45 -6.33 -2.10
CA GLU A 165 -15.78 -6.01 -2.62
C GLU A 165 -16.05 -4.51 -2.68
N ASP A 166 -15.21 -3.72 -2.02
CA ASP A 166 -15.20 -2.26 -2.10
C ASP A 166 -14.43 -1.77 -3.35
N CYS A 167 -13.67 -2.64 -4.02
CA CYS A 167 -12.95 -2.31 -5.25
C CYS A 167 -13.82 -2.40 -6.51
N LYS A 168 -13.32 -1.83 -7.62
CA LYS A 168 -13.92 -1.94 -8.96
C LYS A 168 -14.06 -3.40 -9.41
N GLU A 169 -15.06 -3.68 -10.24
CA GLU A 169 -15.39 -5.04 -10.71
C GLU A 169 -14.20 -5.75 -11.38
N ASP A 170 -13.39 -5.04 -12.17
CA ASP A 170 -12.21 -5.62 -12.83
C ASP A 170 -11.15 -6.09 -11.82
N THR A 171 -10.93 -5.34 -10.74
CA THR A 171 -10.06 -5.73 -9.63
C THR A 171 -10.58 -6.98 -8.94
N GLN A 172 -11.88 -7.00 -8.63
CA GLN A 172 -12.53 -8.17 -8.04
C GLN A 172 -12.38 -9.41 -8.92
N ALA A 173 -12.62 -9.28 -10.22
CA ALA A 173 -12.52 -10.36 -11.18
C ALA A 173 -11.09 -10.88 -11.31
N PHE A 174 -10.09 -9.99 -11.35
CA PHE A 174 -8.68 -10.35 -11.41
C PHE A 174 -8.27 -11.23 -10.23
N VAL A 175 -8.59 -10.81 -9.00
CA VAL A 175 -8.24 -11.55 -7.77
C VAL A 175 -9.05 -12.84 -7.66
N LYS A 176 -10.38 -12.79 -7.82
CA LYS A 176 -11.26 -13.96 -7.65
C LYS A 176 -10.95 -15.08 -8.65
N SER A 177 -10.67 -14.74 -9.91
CA SER A 177 -10.34 -15.74 -10.95
C SER A 177 -9.01 -16.47 -10.70
N ARG A 178 -8.13 -15.90 -9.87
CA ARG A 178 -6.78 -16.41 -9.56
C ARG A 178 -6.64 -16.91 -8.14
N LEU A 179 -7.73 -16.90 -7.36
CA LEU A 179 -7.72 -17.25 -5.95
C LEU A 179 -7.25 -18.70 -5.75
N VAL A 180 -6.25 -18.88 -4.91
CA VAL A 180 -5.70 -20.19 -4.54
C VAL A 180 -6.12 -20.58 -3.13
N ASP A 181 -6.06 -19.62 -2.19
CA ASP A 181 -6.43 -19.86 -0.80
C ASP A 181 -7.00 -18.59 -0.14
N THR A 182 -7.77 -18.77 0.93
CA THR A 182 -8.23 -17.70 1.81
C THR A 182 -8.05 -18.14 3.25
N ASN A 183 -7.20 -17.44 3.99
CA ASN A 183 -6.84 -17.82 5.35
C ASN A 183 -6.57 -16.59 6.24
N THR A 184 -6.04 -16.80 7.44
CA THR A 184 -5.64 -15.73 8.36
C THR A 184 -4.17 -15.87 8.79
N THR A 185 -3.38 -16.55 7.95
CA THR A 185 -1.96 -16.85 8.20
C THR A 185 -1.13 -15.58 8.10
N TRP A 186 -0.71 -15.06 9.25
CA TRP A 186 0.09 -13.85 9.33
C TRP A 186 1.58 -14.18 9.26
N LEU A 187 2.25 -13.77 8.18
CA LEU A 187 3.67 -14.08 7.94
C LEU A 187 4.63 -12.96 8.36
N LEU A 188 4.08 -11.79 8.65
CA LEU A 188 4.87 -10.61 9.01
C LEU A 188 5.39 -10.75 10.45
N PRO A 189 6.57 -10.17 10.75
CA PRO A 189 7.24 -10.38 12.04
C PRO A 189 6.59 -9.63 13.21
N TYR A 190 5.67 -8.72 12.94
CA TYR A 190 4.95 -7.94 13.93
C TYR A 190 3.58 -8.54 14.26
N GLU A 191 2.97 -8.02 15.33
CA GLU A 191 1.70 -8.53 15.84
C GLU A 191 0.61 -8.54 14.76
N ARG A 192 -0.16 -9.63 14.71
CA ARG A 192 -1.29 -9.77 13.79
C ARG A 192 -2.38 -8.76 14.18
N PRO A 193 -2.82 -7.88 13.27
CA PRO A 193 -3.87 -6.91 13.59
C PRO A 193 -5.17 -7.59 14.02
N GLY A 194 -5.82 -7.03 15.06
CA GLY A 194 -7.08 -7.57 15.60
C GLY A 194 -8.27 -7.48 14.63
N TYR A 195 -8.20 -6.56 13.67
CA TYR A 195 -9.21 -6.31 12.65
C TYR A 195 -8.89 -7.00 11.30
N LEU A 196 -7.92 -7.91 11.27
CA LEU A 196 -7.69 -8.76 10.10
C LEU A 196 -8.86 -9.73 9.91
N LYS A 197 -9.62 -9.58 8.82
CA LYS A 197 -10.74 -10.47 8.49
C LYS A 197 -10.25 -11.75 7.82
N ASN A 198 -9.50 -11.61 6.73
CA ASN A 198 -8.78 -12.70 6.05
C ASN A 198 -7.76 -12.15 5.05
N ILE A 199 -6.92 -13.04 4.55
CA ILE A 199 -5.97 -12.79 3.47
C ILE A 199 -6.34 -13.72 2.32
N MET A 200 -6.57 -13.13 1.15
CA MET A 200 -6.79 -13.81 -0.11
C MET A 200 -5.45 -13.96 -0.82
N TRP A 201 -5.05 -15.21 -1.06
CA TRP A 201 -3.82 -15.53 -1.77
C TRP A 201 -4.15 -15.92 -3.20
N TYR A 202 -3.74 -15.10 -4.16
CA TYR A 202 -4.08 -15.28 -5.57
C TYR A 202 -2.80 -15.43 -6.43
N ARG A 203 -2.88 -16.27 -7.47
CA ARG A 203 -1.75 -16.66 -8.32
C ARG A 203 -1.38 -15.58 -9.33
N VAL A 204 -0.09 -15.28 -9.45
CA VAL A 204 0.46 -14.18 -10.26
C VAL A 204 1.82 -14.60 -10.85
N ASN A 205 1.82 -15.49 -11.84
CA ASN A 205 3.03 -16.21 -12.26
C ASN A 205 3.79 -15.54 -13.41
N THR A 206 3.25 -14.49 -14.05
CA THR A 206 3.93 -13.77 -15.14
C THR A 206 4.28 -12.34 -14.74
N LYS A 207 5.21 -11.73 -15.48
CA LYS A 207 5.61 -10.33 -15.27
C LYS A 207 4.41 -9.39 -15.35
N GLU A 208 3.55 -9.59 -16.34
CA GLU A 208 2.37 -8.76 -16.59
C GLU A 208 1.37 -8.86 -15.44
N GLU A 209 1.14 -10.07 -14.91
CA GLU A 209 0.26 -10.27 -13.77
C GLU A 209 0.84 -9.63 -12.50
N ILE A 210 2.17 -9.68 -12.33
CA ILE A 210 2.88 -9.06 -11.20
C ILE A 210 2.72 -7.54 -11.25
N LEU A 211 2.94 -6.93 -12.42
CA LEU A 211 2.76 -5.49 -12.62
C LEU A 211 1.31 -5.08 -12.33
N GLN A 212 0.33 -5.82 -12.85
CA GLN A 212 -1.08 -5.59 -12.55
C GLN A 212 -1.36 -5.71 -11.04
N SER A 213 -0.69 -6.62 -10.33
CA SER A 213 -0.85 -6.76 -8.87
C SER A 213 -0.26 -5.59 -8.10
N PHE A 214 0.82 -4.98 -8.57
CA PHE A 214 1.37 -3.78 -7.94
C PHE A 214 0.43 -2.58 -8.05
N GLU A 215 -0.22 -2.40 -9.21
CA GLU A 215 -1.22 -1.34 -9.41
C GLU A 215 -2.40 -1.43 -8.43
N LEU A 216 -2.73 -2.64 -7.97
CA LEU A 216 -3.84 -2.88 -7.05
C LEU A 216 -3.51 -2.63 -5.57
N ASN A 217 -2.22 -2.57 -5.20
CA ASN A 217 -1.77 -2.51 -3.81
C ASN A 217 -0.91 -1.26 -3.53
N ASP A 218 -1.15 -0.17 -4.27
CA ASP A 218 -0.39 1.08 -4.17
C ASP A 218 1.13 0.87 -4.25
N TRP A 219 1.55 -0.13 -5.05
CA TRP A 219 2.95 -0.49 -5.32
C TRP A 219 3.75 -1.04 -4.13
N TRP A 220 3.13 -1.21 -2.96
CA TRP A 220 3.62 -2.08 -1.91
C TRP A 220 3.07 -3.49 -2.11
N PHE A 221 3.80 -4.52 -1.68
CA PHE A 221 3.28 -5.88 -1.81
C PHE A 221 3.87 -6.84 -0.79
N SER A 222 3.10 -7.90 -0.58
CA SER A 222 3.55 -9.12 0.08
C SER A 222 3.21 -10.30 -0.84
N CYS A 223 4.19 -11.13 -1.14
CA CYS A 223 3.96 -12.35 -1.92
C CYS A 223 4.78 -13.53 -1.39
N VAL A 224 4.28 -14.74 -1.64
CA VAL A 224 4.97 -15.98 -1.31
C VAL A 224 5.28 -16.78 -2.56
N ILE A 225 6.40 -17.49 -2.54
CA ILE A 225 6.75 -18.51 -3.52
C ILE A 225 6.52 -19.87 -2.87
N VAL A 226 5.59 -20.64 -3.42
CA VAL A 226 5.14 -21.92 -2.85
C VAL A 226 5.14 -23.02 -3.90
N ASN A 227 5.30 -24.26 -3.46
CA ASN A 227 5.01 -25.40 -4.32
C ASN A 227 3.48 -25.56 -4.44
N PRO A 228 2.96 -26.06 -5.57
CA PRO A 228 1.54 -26.30 -5.75
C PRO A 228 0.99 -27.19 -4.62
N HIS A 229 -0.21 -26.86 -4.15
CA HIS A 229 -0.90 -27.58 -3.07
C HIS A 229 -0.21 -27.53 -1.70
N THR A 230 0.79 -26.67 -1.49
CA THR A 230 1.36 -26.43 -0.16
C THR A 230 0.65 -25.26 0.53
N PRO A 231 0.43 -25.32 1.86
CA PRO A 231 -0.08 -24.18 2.61
C PRO A 231 0.86 -22.98 2.51
N VAL A 232 0.30 -21.77 2.45
CA VAL A 232 1.05 -20.51 2.37
C VAL A 232 2.13 -20.39 3.46
N GLY A 233 1.84 -20.85 4.69
CA GLY A 233 2.81 -20.83 5.80
C GLY A 233 4.04 -21.73 5.62
N GLN A 234 4.05 -22.59 4.60
CA GLN A 234 5.19 -23.46 4.25
C GLN A 234 5.93 -22.95 2.99
N TYR A 235 5.97 -21.64 2.81
CA TYR A 235 6.63 -21.00 1.69
C TYR A 235 8.13 -21.35 1.57
N ALA A 236 8.63 -21.34 0.33
CA ALA A 236 10.07 -21.34 0.05
C ALA A 236 10.66 -19.94 0.27
N PHE A 237 9.95 -18.92 -0.20
CA PHE A 237 10.27 -17.50 0.02
C PHE A 237 9.02 -16.72 0.38
N PHE A 238 9.17 -15.78 1.31
CA PHE A 238 8.21 -14.72 1.57
C PHE A 238 8.91 -13.38 1.31
N LEU A 239 8.32 -12.62 0.40
CA LEU A 239 8.82 -11.35 -0.11
C LEU A 239 7.88 -10.24 0.35
N ASN A 240 8.40 -9.27 1.09
CA ASN A 240 7.62 -8.13 1.59
C ASN A 240 8.31 -6.82 1.21
N TYR A 241 7.70 -6.06 0.29
CA TYR A 241 8.20 -4.79 -0.21
C TYR A 241 7.47 -3.63 0.47
N THR A 242 8.23 -2.80 1.18
CA THR A 242 7.69 -1.72 2.00
C THR A 242 8.66 -0.53 2.05
N GLU A 243 8.24 0.55 2.67
CA GLU A 243 9.04 1.75 2.90
C GLU A 243 9.59 1.76 4.33
N GLU A 244 10.85 2.15 4.49
CA GLU A 244 11.46 2.44 5.78
C GLU A 244 11.81 3.91 5.87
N HIS A 245 11.45 4.51 7.02
CA HIS A 245 11.86 5.86 7.38
C HIS A 245 12.71 5.83 8.65
N GLY A 246 13.88 6.45 8.59
CA GLY A 246 14.81 6.49 9.72
C GLY A 246 16.03 7.34 9.43
N GLU A 247 16.69 7.80 10.50
CA GLU A 247 17.87 8.67 10.38
C GLU A 247 19.05 7.99 9.65
N GLU A 248 19.14 6.66 9.73
CA GLU A 248 20.19 5.86 9.09
C GLU A 248 19.72 5.13 7.81
N ARG A 249 18.41 4.96 7.64
CA ARG A 249 17.79 4.16 6.57
C ARG A 249 16.53 4.85 6.11
N ASP A 250 16.53 5.29 4.87
CA ASP A 250 15.40 5.94 4.22
C ASP A 250 15.33 5.38 2.80
N GLY A 251 14.20 4.77 2.45
CA GLY A 251 14.09 4.06 1.19
C GLY A 251 13.07 2.93 1.17
N MET A 252 12.97 2.33 -0.01
CA MET A 252 12.21 1.11 -0.21
C MET A 252 13.07 -0.10 0.13
N VAL A 253 12.45 -1.11 0.74
CA VAL A 253 13.13 -2.35 1.13
C VAL A 253 12.27 -3.55 0.76
N LEU A 254 12.91 -4.52 0.11
CA LEU A 254 12.36 -5.86 -0.05
C LEU A 254 12.96 -6.76 1.04
N TYR A 255 12.12 -7.13 2.00
CA TYR A 255 12.44 -8.16 2.97
C TYR A 255 12.25 -9.55 2.37
N ILE A 256 13.26 -10.39 2.54
CA ILE A 256 13.33 -11.74 1.97
C ILE A 256 13.47 -12.74 3.11
N SER A 257 12.38 -13.45 3.40
CA SER A 257 12.36 -14.54 4.39
C SER A 257 12.40 -15.88 3.67
N THR A 258 13.19 -16.82 4.19
CA THR A 258 13.32 -18.17 3.61
C THR A 258 13.67 -19.20 4.68
N ASN A 259 13.15 -20.42 4.51
CA ASN A 259 13.54 -21.59 5.31
C ASN A 259 14.74 -22.34 4.72
N THR A 260 15.24 -21.93 3.55
CA THR A 260 16.38 -22.54 2.86
C THR A 260 17.49 -21.51 2.54
N PRO A 261 18.18 -20.97 3.58
CA PRO A 261 19.27 -20.01 3.41
C PRO A 261 20.33 -20.39 2.38
N ASP A 262 20.74 -21.65 2.34
CA ASP A 262 21.78 -22.13 1.40
C ASP A 262 21.29 -22.06 -0.04
N TYR A 263 20.04 -22.48 -0.29
CA TYR A 263 19.41 -22.37 -1.61
C TYR A 263 19.29 -20.92 -2.08
N PHE A 264 18.93 -19.99 -1.18
CA PHE A 264 18.94 -18.57 -1.50
C PHE A 264 20.32 -18.10 -1.98
N LYS A 265 21.38 -18.44 -1.24
CA LYS A 265 22.76 -18.03 -1.58
C LYS A 265 23.27 -18.66 -2.87
N GLU A 266 22.99 -19.94 -3.07
CA GLU A 266 23.56 -20.73 -4.17
C GLU A 266 22.79 -20.57 -5.48
N SER A 267 21.48 -20.31 -5.41
CA SER A 267 20.61 -20.30 -6.60
C SER A 267 19.96 -18.94 -6.86
N ILE A 268 19.47 -18.24 -5.84
CA ILE A 268 18.76 -16.99 -6.03
C ILE A 268 19.70 -15.79 -6.18
N VAL A 269 20.70 -15.67 -5.31
CA VAL A 269 21.69 -14.57 -5.39
C VAL A 269 22.38 -14.50 -6.77
N PRO A 270 22.80 -15.61 -7.40
CA PRO A 270 23.30 -15.56 -8.78
C PRO A 270 22.29 -15.04 -9.80
N ARG A 271 21.00 -15.42 -9.69
CA ARG A 271 19.93 -14.91 -10.56
C ARG A 271 19.73 -13.41 -10.35
N LEU A 272 19.73 -12.94 -9.10
CA LEU A 272 19.65 -11.51 -8.78
C LEU A 272 20.83 -10.72 -9.35
N LYS A 273 22.05 -11.26 -9.31
CA LYS A 273 23.22 -10.65 -9.97
C LYS A 273 23.03 -10.50 -11.49
N ILE A 274 22.37 -11.46 -12.13
CA ILE A 274 22.07 -11.39 -13.57
C ILE A 274 21.03 -10.29 -13.85
N VAL A 275 19.95 -10.24 -13.05
CA VAL A 275 18.85 -9.27 -13.22
C VAL A 275 19.30 -7.84 -12.91
N LEU A 276 20.06 -7.66 -11.83
CA LEU A 276 20.41 -6.33 -11.31
C LEU A 276 21.79 -5.85 -11.79
N GLY A 277 22.65 -6.75 -12.29
CA GLY A 277 23.96 -6.44 -12.86
C GLY A 277 24.83 -5.61 -11.94
N ASP A 278 25.49 -4.60 -12.50
CA ASP A 278 26.38 -3.68 -11.80
C ASP A 278 25.65 -2.77 -10.80
N SER A 279 24.31 -2.78 -10.79
CA SER A 279 23.51 -2.03 -9.81
C SER A 279 23.39 -2.77 -8.48
N LEU A 280 23.90 -4.00 -8.32
CA LEU A 280 23.77 -4.77 -7.08
C LEU A 280 25.08 -4.80 -6.27
N GLU A 281 25.06 -4.18 -5.10
CA GLU A 281 26.05 -4.38 -4.04
C GLU A 281 25.59 -5.49 -3.10
N ILE A 282 26.48 -6.41 -2.74
CA ILE A 282 26.22 -7.45 -1.76
C ILE A 282 27.02 -7.17 -0.49
N VAL A 283 26.34 -7.17 0.64
CA VAL A 283 26.92 -6.95 1.97
C VAL A 283 26.69 -8.19 2.83
N GLU A 284 27.77 -8.90 3.12
CA GLU A 284 27.80 -10.12 3.94
C GLU A 284 28.19 -9.87 5.41
#